data_AF-A0A931WF83-F1
#
_entry.id   AF-A0A931WF83-F1
#
_cell.length_a   1.000
_cell.length_b   1.000
_cell.length_c   1.000
_cell.angle_alpha   90.00
_cell.angle_beta   90.00
_cell.angle_gamma   90.00
#
_symmetry.space_group_name_H-M   'P 1'
#
loop_
_entity.id
_entity.type
_entity.pdbx_description
1 polymer ?
#
loop_
_entity_poly.entity_id
_entity_poly.type
_entity_poly.pdbx_seq_one_letter_code
_entity_poly.pdbx_strand_id
1 'polypeptide(L)'
;MNPDEIARSYSLLSSLKNNIPNAFEVEERWVSQYNAAIEKIEKVIGADLSEFKILSSDLYRSVSSSSFNGDVSYSPGLWCEKSVLMHKLDAILTYFSFHQTSQKRQIGFDLP
;
A
#
# COMPACT_ATOMS: atom_id res chain seq x y z
N MET A 1 11.97 16.69 -9.85
CA MET A 1 10.86 16.08 -9.08
C MET A 1 9.63 16.95 -9.31
N ASN A 2 8.61 16.46 -10.02
CA ASN A 2 7.39 17.24 -10.26
C ASN A 2 6.45 17.10 -9.04
N PRO A 3 6.26 18.15 -8.22
CA PRO A 3 5.46 18.05 -6.99
C PRO A 3 4.02 17.58 -7.24
N ASP A 4 3.49 17.92 -8.42
CA ASP A 4 2.15 17.53 -8.86
C ASP A 4 2.00 16.02 -9.10
N GLU A 5 3.05 15.35 -9.59
CA GLU A 5 3.02 13.89 -9.80
C GLU A 5 3.04 13.12 -8.48
N ILE A 6 3.78 13.61 -7.49
CA ILE A 6 3.82 13.03 -6.14
C ILE A 6 2.48 13.24 -5.44
N ALA A 7 1.91 14.44 -5.53
CA ALA A 7 0.60 14.74 -4.94
C ALA A 7 -0.51 13.86 -5.55
N ARG A 8 -0.49 13.63 -6.86
CA ARG A 8 -1.42 12.71 -7.54
C ARG A 8 -1.26 11.26 -7.06
N SER A 9 -0.04 10.75 -7.01
CA SER A 9 0.20 9.39 -6.53
C SER A 9 -0.18 9.20 -5.05
N TYR A 10 0.10 10.19 -4.20
CA TYR A 10 -0.32 10.21 -2.80
C TYR A 10 -1.85 10.21 -2.67
N SER A 11 -2.55 11.00 -3.49
CA SER A 11 -4.01 11.04 -3.52
C SER A 11 -4.61 9.70 -3.96
N LEU A 12 -3.98 9.01 -4.92
CA LEU A 12 -4.39 7.67 -5.33
C LEU A 12 -4.21 6.64 -4.21
N LEU A 13 -3.08 6.64 -3.49
CA LEU A 13 -2.87 5.75 -2.34
C LEU A 13 -3.87 6.01 -1.22
N SER A 14 -4.14 7.29 -0.92
CA SER A 14 -5.15 7.68 0.08
C SER A 14 -6.56 7.24 -0.34
N SER A 15 -6.90 7.40 -1.62
CA SER A 15 -8.16 6.90 -2.18
C SER A 15 -8.25 5.38 -2.08
N LEU A 16 -7.18 4.65 -2.40
CA LEU A 16 -7.13 3.19 -2.27
C LEU A 16 -7.42 2.76 -0.83
N LYS A 17 -6.78 3.38 0.15
CA LYS A 17 -6.99 3.12 1.59
C LYS A 17 -8.46 3.20 2.00
N ASN A 18 -9.19 4.18 1.47
CA ASN A 18 -10.61 4.40 1.80
C ASN A 18 -11.57 3.47 1.04
N ASN A 19 -11.13 2.89 -0.08
CA ASN A 19 -11.96 2.02 -0.91
C ASN A 19 -11.77 0.52 -0.62
N ILE A 20 -10.75 0.16 0.16
CA ILE A 20 -10.52 -1.23 0.55
C ILE A 20 -11.74 -1.74 1.35
N PRO A 21 -12.33 -2.88 0.97
CA PRO A 21 -13.52 -3.40 1.64
C PRO A 21 -13.26 -3.66 3.12
N ASN A 22 -14.33 -3.56 3.91
CA ASN A 22 -14.26 -3.87 5.34
C ASN A 22 -14.37 -5.39 5.57
N ALA A 23 -13.33 -6.12 5.21
CA ALA A 23 -13.21 -7.57 5.35
C ALA A 23 -11.88 -7.95 6.02
N PHE A 24 -11.77 -9.19 6.52
CA PHE A 24 -10.53 -9.73 7.08
C PHE A 24 -9.45 -9.87 5.99
N GLU A 25 -9.86 -10.31 4.80
CA GLU A 25 -9.00 -10.55 3.65
C GLU A 25 -9.46 -9.71 2.46
N VAL A 26 -8.54 -9.42 1.56
CA VAL A 26 -8.80 -8.67 0.33
C VAL A 26 -8.27 -9.44 -0.86
N GLU A 27 -9.00 -9.40 -1.96
CA GLU A 27 -8.57 -10.00 -3.21
C GLU A 27 -7.26 -9.37 -3.73
N GLU A 28 -6.46 -10.17 -4.42
CA GLU A 28 -5.21 -9.79 -5.08
C GLU A 28 -5.34 -8.51 -5.94
N ARG A 29 -6.52 -8.23 -6.50
CA ARG A 29 -6.75 -7.00 -7.28
C ARG A 29 -6.40 -5.72 -6.51
N TRP A 30 -6.62 -5.70 -5.19
CA TRP A 30 -6.29 -4.54 -4.34
C TRP A 30 -4.78 -4.42 -4.12
N VAL A 31 -4.12 -5.56 -3.95
CA VAL A 31 -2.65 -5.65 -3.84
C VAL A 31 -1.98 -5.24 -5.16
N SER A 32 -2.52 -5.66 -6.29
CA SER A 32 -2.04 -5.29 -7.62
C SER A 32 -2.15 -3.78 -7.86
N GLN A 33 -3.30 -3.18 -7.51
CA GLN A 33 -3.48 -1.71 -7.59
C GLN A 33 -2.51 -0.96 -6.67
N TYR A 34 -2.29 -1.47 -5.46
CA TYR A 34 -1.31 -0.91 -4.53
C TYR A 34 0.12 -0.96 -5.10
N ASN A 35 0.61 -2.13 -5.48
CA ASN A 35 1.96 -2.29 -6.02
C ASN A 35 2.17 -1.45 -7.30
N ALA A 36 1.15 -1.36 -8.17
CA ALA A 36 1.19 -0.51 -9.35
C ALA A 36 1.29 0.98 -9.02
N ALA A 37 0.68 1.43 -7.91
CA ALA A 37 0.84 2.80 -7.43
C ALA A 37 2.27 3.04 -6.90
N ILE A 38 2.84 2.09 -6.17
CA ILE A 38 4.24 2.15 -5.71
C ILE A 38 5.21 2.25 -6.90
N GLU A 39 5.06 1.40 -7.92
CA GLU A 39 5.91 1.44 -9.12
C GLU A 39 5.84 2.77 -9.87
N LYS A 40 4.66 3.40 -9.93
CA LYS A 40 4.53 4.75 -10.50
C LYS A 40 5.33 5.76 -9.70
N ILE A 41 5.32 5.65 -8.37
CA ILE A 41 6.06 6.56 -7.51
C ILE A 41 7.57 6.33 -7.65
N GLU A 42 8.04 5.08 -7.65
CA GLU A 42 9.45 4.72 -7.89
C GLU A 42 9.98 5.37 -9.16
N LYS A 43 9.22 5.30 -10.26
CA LYS A 43 9.57 5.93 -11.54
C LYS A 43 9.67 7.46 -11.46
N VAL A 44 8.80 8.11 -10.67
CA VAL A 44 8.78 9.57 -10.51
C VAL A 44 9.91 10.07 -9.62
N ILE A 45 10.23 9.34 -8.55
CA ILE A 45 11.23 9.77 -7.56
C ILE A 45 12.64 9.24 -7.85
N GLY A 46 12.76 8.22 -8.71
CA GLY A 46 14.03 7.57 -9.03
C GLY A 46 14.65 6.83 -7.84
N ALA A 47 13.81 6.31 -6.94
CA ALA A 47 14.25 5.56 -5.76
C ALA A 47 13.54 4.20 -5.72
N ASP A 48 14.21 3.23 -5.10
CA ASP A 48 13.67 1.90 -4.86
C ASP A 48 12.70 1.96 -3.66
N LEU A 49 11.46 1.51 -3.88
CA LEU A 49 10.41 1.40 -2.85
C LEU A 49 9.94 -0.05 -2.73
N SER A 50 10.76 -1.02 -3.17
CA SER A 50 10.41 -2.45 -3.14
C SER A 50 10.08 -2.95 -1.74
N GLU A 51 10.62 -2.33 -0.68
CA GLU A 51 10.31 -2.64 0.72
C GLU A 51 8.82 -2.39 1.10
N PHE A 52 8.16 -1.47 0.40
CA PHE A 52 6.76 -1.15 0.63
C PHE A 52 5.83 -2.08 -0.16
N LYS A 53 6.30 -2.73 -1.22
CA LYS A 53 5.49 -3.66 -2.01
C LYS A 53 5.07 -4.87 -1.19
N ILE A 54 3.91 -5.41 -1.53
CA ILE A 54 3.42 -6.70 -1.00
C ILE A 54 3.92 -7.79 -1.94
N LEU A 55 4.55 -8.81 -1.38
CA LEU A 55 5.14 -9.89 -2.15
C LEU A 55 4.09 -10.95 -2.47
N SER A 56 4.32 -11.71 -3.54
CA SER A 56 3.46 -12.85 -3.88
C SER A 56 3.43 -13.92 -2.78
N SER A 57 4.43 -13.96 -1.90
CA SER A 57 4.46 -14.83 -0.72
C SER A 57 3.43 -14.43 0.35
N ASP A 58 2.97 -13.18 0.33
CA ASP A 58 1.93 -12.67 1.24
C ASP A 58 0.51 -12.93 0.69
N LEU A 59 0.42 -13.54 -0.50
CA LEU A 59 -0.81 -13.94 -1.14
C LEU A 59 -1.08 -15.43 -0.91
N TYR A 60 -2.31 -15.77 -0.50
CA TYR A 60 -2.73 -17.13 -0.23
C TYR A 60 -4.11 -17.43 -0.80
N ARG A 61 -4.46 -18.71 -0.90
CA ARG A 61 -5.82 -19.14 -1.23
C ARG A 61 -6.66 -19.14 0.04
N SER A 62 -7.69 -18.32 0.08
CA SER A 62 -8.64 -18.29 1.19
C SER A 62 -9.44 -19.59 1.25
N VAL A 63 -9.69 -20.10 2.46
CA VAL A 63 -10.50 -21.30 2.66
C VAL A 63 -11.98 -20.91 2.64
N SER A 64 -12.74 -21.46 1.71
CA SER A 64 -14.18 -21.19 1.57
C SER A 64 -15.05 -22.10 2.44
N SER A 65 -14.64 -23.35 2.63
CA SER A 65 -15.30 -24.28 3.54
C SER A 65 -14.36 -25.41 3.97
N SER A 66 -14.58 -25.92 5.18
CA SER A 66 -13.91 -27.11 5.70
C SER A 66 -14.96 -28.12 6.14
N SER A 67 -14.88 -29.36 5.65
CA SER A 67 -15.77 -30.45 6.06
C SER A 67 -15.21 -31.18 7.30
N PHE A 68 -16.10 -31.83 8.06
CA PHE A 68 -15.70 -32.68 9.20
C PHE A 68 -14.77 -33.84 8.80
N ASN A 69 -14.77 -34.22 7.51
CA ASN A 69 -13.95 -35.31 6.97
C ASN A 69 -12.56 -34.84 6.50
N GLY A 70 -12.23 -33.54 6.67
CA GLY A 70 -10.94 -32.98 6.29
C GLY A 70 -10.87 -32.44 4.85
N ASP A 71 -11.98 -32.43 4.11
CA ASP A 71 -12.01 -31.74 2.81
C ASP A 71 -12.00 -30.23 3.01
N VAL A 72 -11.03 -29.57 2.40
CA VAL A 72 -10.89 -28.11 2.40
C VAL A 72 -11.20 -27.61 1.00
N SER A 73 -12.24 -26.80 0.87
CA SER A 73 -12.52 -26.06 -0.35
C SER A 73 -11.89 -24.67 -0.25
N TYR A 74 -11.29 -24.21 -1.33
CA TYR A 74 -10.68 -22.89 -1.43
C TYR A 74 -11.55 -21.96 -2.27
N SER A 75 -11.61 -20.69 -1.87
CA SER A 75 -12.16 -19.62 -2.70
C SER A 75 -11.33 -19.48 -3.99
N PRO A 76 -11.96 -19.16 -5.13
CA PRO A 76 -11.22 -18.81 -6.33
C PRO A 76 -10.41 -17.52 -6.10
N GLY A 77 -9.22 -17.45 -6.69
CA GLY A 77 -8.32 -16.30 -6.60
C GLY A 77 -7.31 -16.36 -5.44
N LEU A 78 -6.47 -15.33 -5.40
CA LEU A 78 -5.51 -15.09 -4.33
C LEU A 78 -5.99 -13.94 -3.44
N TRP A 79 -5.65 -14.04 -2.17
CA TRP A 79 -6.11 -13.18 -1.10
C TRP A 79 -4.92 -12.73 -0.27
N CYS A 80 -5.03 -11.55 0.33
CA CYS A 80 -4.07 -10.99 1.26
C CYS A 80 -4.82 -10.61 2.53
N GLU A 81 -4.17 -10.77 3.69
CA GLU A 81 -4.73 -10.19 4.91
C GLU A 81 -4.84 -8.67 4.77
N LYS A 82 -6.00 -8.11 5.10
CA LYS A 82 -6.22 -6.66 5.06
C LYS A 82 -5.21 -5.93 5.95
N SER A 83 -4.88 -6.50 7.10
CA SER A 83 -3.91 -5.98 8.05
C SER A 83 -2.55 -5.68 7.38
N VAL A 84 -2.06 -6.61 6.56
CA VAL A 84 -0.79 -6.50 5.83
C VAL A 84 -0.85 -5.36 4.82
N LEU A 85 -1.90 -5.31 4.00
CA LEU A 85 -2.08 -4.24 3.00
C LEU A 85 -2.20 -2.87 3.67
N MET A 86 -2.99 -2.76 4.73
CA MET A 86 -3.19 -1.52 5.47
C MET A 86 -1.90 -1.06 6.16
N HIS A 87 -1.13 -1.99 6.74
CA HIS A 87 0.16 -1.67 7.35
C HIS A 87 1.15 -1.09 6.34
N LYS A 88 1.25 -1.69 5.15
CA LYS A 88 2.10 -1.19 4.06
C LYS A 88 1.63 0.16 3.52
N LEU A 89 0.31 0.36 3.41
CA LEU A 89 -0.29 1.65 3.05
C LEU A 89 0.03 2.76 4.06
N ASP A 90 -0.12 2.47 5.35
CA ASP A 90 0.17 3.44 6.40
C ASP A 90 1.66 3.77 6.47
N ALA A 91 2.54 2.78 6.29
CA ALA A 91 3.98 2.98 6.25
C ALA A 91 4.39 3.94 5.11
N ILE A 92 3.89 3.72 3.89
CA ILE A 92 4.24 4.56 2.74
C ILE A 92 3.66 5.99 2.86
N LEU A 93 2.42 6.13 3.33
CA LEU A 93 1.80 7.46 3.55
C LEU A 93 2.56 8.24 4.63
N THR A 94 3.02 7.55 5.67
CA THR A 94 3.84 8.13 6.74
C THR A 94 5.20 8.56 6.21
N TYR A 95 5.88 7.72 5.42
CA TYR A 95 7.15 8.05 4.78
C TYR A 95 7.07 9.34 3.95
N PHE A 96 6.04 9.48 3.11
CA PHE A 96 5.85 10.71 2.34
C PHE A 96 5.53 11.94 3.20
N SER A 97 4.78 11.76 4.29
CA SER A 97 4.48 12.85 5.23
C SER A 97 5.74 13.37 5.93
N PHE A 98 6.67 12.48 6.29
CA PHE A 98 7.98 12.86 6.85
C PHE A 98 8.86 13.59 5.82
N HIS A 99 8.89 13.12 4.57
CA HIS A 99 9.65 13.78 3.51
C HIS A 99 9.13 15.20 3.19
N GLN A 100 7.81 15.42 3.15
CA GLN A 100 7.24 16.77 2.98
C GLN A 100 7.57 17.70 4.15
N THR A 101 7.50 17.20 5.39
CA THR A 101 7.78 18.00 6.59
C THR A 101 9.26 18.41 6.65
N SER A 102 10.17 17.54 6.21
CA SER A 102 11.61 17.82 6.18
C SER A 102 11.97 18.91 5.17
N GLN A 103 11.25 19.03 4.04
CA GLN A 103 11.44 20.12 3.08
C GLN A 103 10.91 21.48 3.57
N LYS A 104 9.92 21.49 4.47
CA LYS A 104 9.33 22.75 5.01
C LYS A 104 10.12 23.36 6.17
N ARG A 105 11.02 22.63 6.83
CA ARG A 105 11.86 23.15 7.91
C ARG A 105 13.12 23.83 7.38
N GLN A 106 12.98 24.89 6.59
CA GLN A 106 13.97 25.97 6.63
C GLN A 106 13.59 26.85 7.82
N ILE A 107 14.14 26.52 8.99
CA ILE A 107 14.04 27.36 10.18
C ILE A 107 14.90 28.60 9.90
N GLY A 108 14.29 29.63 9.34
CA GLY A 108 14.85 30.97 9.31
C GLY A 108 14.92 31.47 10.74
N PHE A 109 16.09 31.40 11.34
CA PHE A 109 16.41 32.26 12.47
C PHE A 109 16.72 33.65 11.90
N ASP A 110 15.68 34.48 11.74
CA ASP A 110 15.90 35.92 11.73
C ASP A 110 16.34 36.30 13.14
N LEU A 111 17.65 36.49 13.32
CA LEU A 111 18.21 37.13 14.49
C LEU A 111 17.85 38.63 14.44
N PRO A 112 17.35 39.23 15.54
CA PRO A 112 17.06 40.66 15.61
C PRO A 112 18.32 41.53 15.54
#